data_AF-A0A924MZ68-F1
#
_entry.id   AF-A0A924MZ68-F1
#
_cell.length_a   1.000
_cell.length_b   1.000
_cell.length_c   1.000
_cell.angle_alpha   90.00
_cell.angle_beta   90.00
_cell.angle_gamma   90.00
#
_symmetry.space_group_name_H-M   'P 1'
#
loop_
_entity.id
_entity.type
_entity.pdbx_description
1 polymer ?
#
loop_
_entity_poly.entity_id
_entity_poly.type
_entity_poly.pdbx_seq_one_letter_code
_entity_poly.pdbx_strand_id
1 'polypeptide(L)'
;MLDGARRLTVQVFLNGQGPYPFLVDTGASASVISAVLADSLALPRGPDVTLHGIAGAQRVRTVALDTIRVSRRERRHLNLSVLPERYLNAPGLLGMDWLGERGLTLDVAGKQLHVGASLPKTDELSVTAPTKLRLRGLALIEALAAGVPTLASLDTGSTTTVGNGALMDIAI
;
A
#
# COMPACT_ATOMS: atom_id res chain seq x y z
N MET A 1 2.02 13.03 2.69
CA MET A 1 2.81 13.86 1.76
C MET A 1 3.10 13.06 0.51
N LEU A 2 3.80 13.63 -0.48
CA LEU A 2 4.32 12.86 -1.61
C LEU A 2 5.84 12.71 -1.45
N ASP A 3 6.42 11.58 -1.81
CA ASP A 3 7.88 11.43 -1.89
C ASP A 3 8.46 12.05 -3.18
N GLY A 4 9.79 11.92 -3.37
CA GLY A 4 10.46 12.44 -4.58
C GLY A 4 9.98 11.84 -5.90
N ALA A 5 9.35 10.64 -5.85
CA ALA A 5 8.73 9.97 -6.98
C ALA A 5 7.22 10.24 -7.09
N ARG A 6 6.68 11.18 -6.30
CA ARG A 6 5.25 11.51 -6.22
C ARG A 6 4.35 10.37 -5.71
N ARG A 7 4.89 9.46 -4.90
CA ARG A 7 4.12 8.40 -4.22
C ARG A 7 3.60 8.90 -2.87
N LEU A 8 2.39 8.47 -2.50
CA LEU A 8 1.76 8.92 -1.26
C LEU A 8 2.50 8.37 -0.03
N THR A 9 2.76 9.25 0.94
CA THR A 9 3.38 8.92 2.23
C THR A 9 2.57 9.38 3.43
N VAL A 10 2.68 8.64 4.53
CA VAL A 10 2.10 8.99 5.84
C VAL A 10 3.13 8.83 6.95
N GLN A 11 2.97 9.63 8.01
CA GLN A 11 3.82 9.56 9.20
C GLN A 11 3.38 8.41 10.11
N VAL A 12 4.25 7.41 10.26
CA VAL A 12 3.98 6.17 11.00
C VAL A 12 4.79 6.12 12.29
N PHE A 13 4.15 5.74 13.38
CA PHE A 13 4.81 5.35 14.61
C PHE A 13 4.76 3.83 14.77
N LEU A 14 5.92 3.23 15.05
CA LEU A 14 6.15 1.80 15.22
C LEU A 14 6.49 1.53 16.68
N ASN A 15 5.65 0.81 17.42
CA ASN A 15 5.79 0.62 18.88
C ASN A 15 6.02 1.95 19.62
N GLY A 16 5.35 3.02 19.17
CA GLY A 16 5.50 4.37 19.72
C GLY A 16 6.70 5.18 19.21
N GLN A 17 7.65 4.57 18.49
CA GLN A 17 8.83 5.25 17.93
C GLN A 17 8.53 5.84 16.55
N GLY A 18 9.06 7.03 16.25
CA GLY A 18 8.86 7.74 14.98
C GLY A 18 8.58 9.24 15.16
N PRO A 19 7.97 9.91 14.15
CA PRO A 19 7.35 9.32 12.96
C PRO A 19 8.32 9.00 11.83
N TYR A 20 8.06 7.91 11.10
CA TYR A 20 8.74 7.52 9.87
C TYR A 20 7.82 7.69 8.66
N PRO A 21 8.29 8.24 7.53
CA PRO A 21 7.48 8.39 6.33
C PRO A 21 7.33 7.04 5.61
N PHE A 22 6.18 6.39 5.75
CA PHE A 22 5.89 5.16 5.00
C PHE A 22 5.11 5.47 3.74
N LEU A 23 5.38 4.73 2.67
CA LEU A 23 4.54 4.71 1.47
C LEU A 23 3.15 4.14 1.83
N VAL A 24 2.14 4.58 1.08
CA VAL A 24 0.80 4.00 1.11
C VAL A 24 0.60 3.21 -0.17
N ASP A 25 0.30 1.94 -0.05
CA ASP A 25 0.17 1.04 -1.20
C ASP A 25 -1.09 0.18 -1.07
N THR A 26 -2.10 0.52 -1.87
CA THR A 26 -3.34 -0.25 -2.00
C THR A 26 -3.22 -1.53 -2.83
N GLY A 27 -2.10 -1.68 -3.57
CA GLY A 27 -1.71 -2.88 -4.30
C GLY A 27 -0.92 -3.88 -3.47
N ALA A 28 -0.56 -3.55 -2.23
CA ALA A 28 0.09 -4.48 -1.31
C ALA A 28 -0.91 -5.08 -0.32
N SER A 29 -0.98 -6.42 -0.24
CA SER A 29 -1.79 -7.10 0.78
C SER A 29 -1.19 -7.01 2.19
N ALA A 30 0.13 -6.91 2.29
CA ALA A 30 0.87 -6.87 3.55
C ALA A 30 1.82 -5.67 3.60
N SER A 31 2.01 -5.12 4.80
CA SER A 31 2.92 -4.02 5.06
C SER A 31 4.39 -4.48 5.09
N VAL A 32 5.29 -3.56 4.74
CA VAL A 32 6.73 -3.81 4.63
C VAL A 32 7.50 -2.77 5.44
N ILE A 33 8.62 -3.19 6.02
CA ILE A 33 9.62 -2.32 6.65
C ILE A 33 10.99 -2.55 6.00
N SER A 34 11.77 -1.48 5.86
CA SER A 34 13.16 -1.60 5.42
C SER A 34 14.00 -2.34 6.47
N ALA A 35 14.98 -3.13 6.01
CA ALA A 35 15.93 -3.81 6.89
C ALA A 35 16.68 -2.82 7.80
N VAL A 36 17.10 -1.67 7.26
CA VAL A 36 17.79 -0.61 8.00
C VAL A 36 16.94 -0.10 9.16
N LEU A 37 15.67 0.23 8.91
CA LEU A 37 14.79 0.70 9.97
C LEU A 37 14.49 -0.40 11.00
N ALA A 38 14.20 -1.62 10.55
CA ALA A 38 13.92 -2.75 11.43
C ALA A 38 15.08 -3.03 12.40
N ASP A 39 16.31 -3.02 11.88
CA ASP A 39 17.53 -3.24 12.67
C ASP A 39 17.79 -2.07 13.63
N SER A 40 17.59 -0.82 13.18
CA SER A 40 17.78 0.38 14.02
C SER A 40 16.84 0.44 15.23
N LEU A 41 15.64 -0.13 15.09
CA LEU A 41 14.63 -0.20 16.14
C LEU A 41 14.73 -1.48 16.98
N ALA A 42 15.67 -2.37 16.65
CA ALA A 42 15.83 -3.69 17.26
C ALA A 42 14.51 -4.47 17.36
N LEU A 43 13.70 -4.43 16.28
CA LEU A 43 12.36 -5.03 16.32
C LEU A 43 12.45 -6.56 16.45
N PRO A 44 11.55 -7.16 17.26
CA PRO A 44 11.57 -8.60 17.47
C PRO A 44 11.25 -9.34 16.18
N ARG A 45 11.93 -10.47 15.96
CA ARG A 45 11.73 -11.31 14.79
C ARG A 45 10.33 -11.96 14.81
N GLY A 46 9.63 -11.86 13.70
CA GLY A 46 8.38 -12.59 13.43
C GLY A 46 8.63 -13.87 12.61
N PRO A 47 7.56 -14.60 12.25
CA PRO A 47 7.67 -15.79 11.40
C PRO A 47 8.09 -15.44 9.97
N ASP A 48 8.90 -16.28 9.36
CA ASP A 48 9.25 -16.13 7.94
C ASP A 48 8.02 -16.43 7.05
N VAL A 49 7.80 -15.60 6.03
CA VAL A 49 6.62 -15.68 5.14
C VAL A 49 7.05 -15.72 3.66
N THR A 50 6.15 -16.16 2.80
CA THR A 50 6.35 -16.08 1.34
C THR A 50 5.68 -14.82 0.80
N LEU A 51 6.48 -13.84 0.39
CA LEU A 51 6.03 -12.62 -0.25
C LEU A 51 5.86 -12.86 -1.76
N HIS A 52 4.68 -12.50 -2.29
CA HIS A 52 4.39 -12.56 -3.71
C HIS A 52 4.37 -11.13 -4.27
N GLY A 53 5.22 -10.85 -5.25
CA GLY A 53 5.24 -9.57 -5.96
C GLY A 53 5.36 -9.76 -7.47
N ILE A 54 5.54 -8.66 -8.19
CA ILE A 54 5.63 -8.67 -9.67
C ILE A 54 6.79 -9.52 -10.20
N ALA A 55 7.89 -9.61 -9.44
CA ALA A 55 9.09 -10.36 -9.80
C ALA A 55 9.01 -11.86 -9.39
N GLY A 56 7.87 -12.29 -8.84
CA GLY A 56 7.65 -13.65 -8.35
C GLY A 56 7.55 -13.77 -6.84
N ALA A 57 7.63 -15.01 -6.35
CA ALA A 57 7.53 -15.33 -4.93
C ALA A 57 8.91 -15.51 -4.28
N GLN A 58 9.10 -14.93 -3.10
CA GLN A 58 10.34 -15.06 -2.32
C GLN A 58 10.04 -15.24 -0.84
N ARG A 59 10.85 -16.06 -0.16
CA ARG A 59 10.75 -16.20 1.30
C ARG A 59 11.49 -15.04 1.98
N VAL A 60 10.81 -14.33 2.85
CA VAL A 60 11.32 -13.15 3.55
C VAL A 60 11.15 -13.29 5.06
N ARG A 61 12.06 -12.65 5.80
CA ARG A 61 11.91 -12.49 7.25
C ARG A 61 10.82 -11.47 7.54
N THR A 62 10.24 -11.55 8.73
CA THR A 62 9.33 -10.52 9.24
C THR A 62 9.79 -10.01 10.61
N VAL A 63 9.25 -8.87 11.01
CA VAL A 63 9.34 -8.35 12.38
C VAL A 63 7.94 -8.18 12.97
N ALA A 64 7.82 -8.46 14.26
CA ALA A 64 6.57 -8.30 15.00
C ALA A 64 6.47 -6.89 15.59
N LEU A 65 5.30 -6.27 15.45
CA LEU A 65 4.97 -4.95 15.98
C LEU A 65 3.74 -5.04 16.86
N ASP A 66 3.88 -4.54 18.09
CA ASP A 66 2.77 -4.43 19.04
C ASP A 66 1.80 -3.35 18.59
N THR A 67 2.31 -2.22 18.09
CA THR A 67 1.49 -1.12 17.58
C THR A 67 2.06 -0.50 16.32
N ILE A 68 1.17 -0.19 15.37
CA ILE A 68 1.44 0.65 14.21
C ILE A 68 0.39 1.75 14.17
N ARG A 69 0.83 2.99 14.38
CA ARG A 69 -0.06 4.15 14.52
C ARG A 69 0.20 5.18 13.44
N VAL A 70 -0.87 5.65 12.82
CA VAL A 70 -0.87 6.79 11.89
C VAL A 70 -1.96 7.75 12.36
N SER A 71 -1.57 9.00 12.63
CA SER A 71 -2.47 9.97 13.25
C SER A 71 -3.11 9.37 14.52
N ARG A 72 -4.45 9.36 14.61
CA ARG A 72 -5.24 8.81 15.73
C ARG A 72 -5.58 7.33 15.57
N ARG A 73 -5.24 6.70 14.44
CA ARG A 73 -5.59 5.31 14.16
C ARG A 73 -4.40 4.41 14.47
N GLU A 74 -4.67 3.36 15.23
CA GLU A 74 -3.69 2.37 15.64
C GLU A 74 -4.18 0.98 15.29
N ARG A 75 -3.25 0.13 14.85
CA ARG A 75 -3.47 -1.31 14.79
C ARG A 75 -2.44 -2.03 15.63
N ARG A 76 -2.83 -3.22 16.10
CA ARG A 76 -2.04 -4.02 17.03
C ARG A 76 -1.67 -5.37 16.44
N HIS A 77 -0.52 -5.90 16.88
CA HIS A 77 -0.07 -7.25 16.60
C HIS A 77 0.05 -7.56 15.09
N LEU A 78 0.84 -6.75 14.37
CA LEU A 78 1.14 -6.96 12.95
C LEU A 78 2.55 -7.50 12.75
N ASN A 79 2.72 -8.32 11.71
CA ASN A 79 4.04 -8.69 11.21
C ASN A 79 4.31 -7.93 9.93
N LEU A 80 5.43 -7.21 9.86
CA LEU A 80 5.87 -6.52 8.64
C LEU A 80 6.96 -7.34 7.96
N SER A 81 6.83 -7.50 6.65
CA SER A 81 7.89 -8.12 5.84
C SER A 81 9.12 -7.22 5.83
N VAL A 82 10.30 -7.81 5.97
CA VAL A 82 11.57 -7.06 5.95
C VAL A 82 12.17 -7.15 4.56
N LEU A 83 12.32 -6.01 3.89
CA LEU A 83 12.97 -5.91 2.58
C LEU A 83 14.19 -4.96 2.61
N PRO A 84 15.18 -5.15 1.73
CA PRO A 84 16.21 -4.15 1.47
C PRO A 84 15.59 -2.80 1.08
N GLU A 85 16.11 -1.70 1.64
CA GLU A 85 15.56 -0.36 1.41
C GLU A 85 15.52 0.04 -0.08
N ARG A 86 16.50 -0.42 -0.88
CA ARG A 86 16.56 -0.23 -2.33
C ARG A 86 15.33 -0.71 -3.11
N TYR A 87 14.52 -1.61 -2.56
CA TYR A 87 13.29 -2.07 -3.20
C TYR A 87 12.10 -1.14 -2.93
N LEU A 88 12.15 -0.35 -1.86
CA LEU A 88 11.10 0.58 -1.48
C LEU A 88 11.46 2.02 -1.85
N ASN A 89 12.74 2.38 -1.75
CA ASN A 89 13.24 3.75 -1.66
C ASN A 89 12.49 4.54 -0.57
N ALA A 90 12.21 3.87 0.54
CA ALA A 90 11.49 4.41 1.70
C ALA A 90 11.76 3.54 2.95
N PRO A 91 11.61 4.10 4.17
CA PRO A 91 11.73 3.34 5.42
C PRO A 91 10.72 2.20 5.57
N GLY A 92 9.58 2.27 4.89
CA GLY A 92 8.55 1.24 4.87
C GLY A 92 7.36 1.58 3.98
N LEU A 93 6.39 0.67 3.95
CA LEU A 93 5.19 0.72 3.13
C LEU A 93 4.01 0.11 3.90
N LEU A 94 2.88 0.81 3.92
CA LEU A 94 1.63 0.34 4.51
C LEU A 94 0.72 -0.25 3.43
N GLY A 95 0.44 -1.53 3.59
CA GLY A 95 -0.48 -2.29 2.75
C GLY A 95 -1.90 -2.39 3.33
N MET A 96 -2.71 -3.25 2.71
CA MET A 96 -4.11 -3.47 3.05
C MET A 96 -4.33 -4.10 4.44
N ASP A 97 -3.35 -4.81 4.99
CA ASP A 97 -3.37 -5.28 6.38
C ASP A 97 -3.49 -4.12 7.39
N TRP A 98 -2.87 -2.97 7.10
CA TRP A 98 -2.99 -1.76 7.90
C TRP A 98 -4.09 -0.81 7.40
N LEU A 99 -4.21 -0.57 6.09
CA LEU A 99 -5.25 0.30 5.52
C LEU A 99 -6.64 -0.27 5.80
N GLY A 100 -6.82 -1.58 5.68
CA GLY A 100 -8.09 -2.25 5.89
C GLY A 100 -9.09 -2.05 4.77
N GLU A 101 -10.28 -2.62 4.99
CA GLU A 101 -11.22 -2.88 3.91
C GLU A 101 -12.40 -1.91 3.87
N ARG A 102 -12.51 -1.00 4.84
CA ARG A 102 -13.70 -0.15 5.07
C ARG A 102 -13.81 1.07 4.13
N GLY A 103 -12.97 1.15 3.11
CA GLY A 103 -12.88 2.28 2.19
C GLY A 103 -11.64 3.14 2.41
N LEU A 104 -11.17 3.76 1.33
CA LEU A 104 -10.04 4.67 1.31
C LEU A 104 -10.43 5.89 0.47
N THR A 105 -10.27 7.08 1.04
CA THR A 105 -10.41 8.34 0.30
C THR A 105 -9.06 9.01 0.24
N LEU A 106 -8.58 9.24 -0.98
CA LEU A 106 -7.35 9.99 -1.25
C LEU A 106 -7.73 11.40 -1.71
N ASP A 107 -7.42 12.39 -0.89
CA ASP A 107 -7.50 13.80 -1.26
C ASP A 107 -6.10 14.28 -1.63
N VAL A 108 -5.80 14.24 -2.94
CA VAL A 108 -4.47 14.61 -3.46
C VAL A 108 -4.21 16.11 -3.29
N ALA A 109 -5.23 16.95 -3.50
CA ALA A 109 -5.10 18.40 -3.40
C ALA A 109 -4.85 18.84 -1.96
N GLY A 110 -5.65 18.34 -1.02
CA GLY A 110 -5.50 18.56 0.43
C GLY A 110 -4.38 17.73 1.08
N LYS A 111 -3.76 16.82 0.31
CA LYS A 111 -2.70 15.90 0.75
C LYS A 111 -3.13 15.02 1.94
N GLN A 112 -4.39 14.61 1.95
CA GLN A 112 -4.98 13.79 3.02
C GLN A 112 -5.29 12.37 2.54
N LEU A 113 -5.15 11.44 3.47
CA LEU A 113 -5.64 10.07 3.33
C LEU A 113 -6.65 9.80 4.43
N HIS A 114 -7.86 9.41 4.06
CA HIS A 114 -8.89 9.00 4.99
C HIS A 114 -9.18 7.52 4.84
N VAL A 115 -8.99 6.78 5.92
CA VAL A 115 -9.27 5.35 5.98
C VAL A 115 -10.61 5.14 6.67
N GLY A 116 -11.59 4.57 5.99
CA GLY A 116 -12.94 4.38 6.50
C GLY A 116 -14.00 4.74 5.46
N ALA A 117 -15.19 5.10 5.95
CA ALA A 117 -16.32 5.45 5.10
C ALA A 117 -15.93 6.50 4.05
N SER A 118 -16.44 6.33 2.83
CA SER A 118 -16.25 7.33 1.77
C SER A 118 -16.69 8.69 2.26
N LEU A 119 -15.83 9.68 2.05
CA LEU A 119 -16.21 11.07 2.26
C LEU A 119 -17.19 11.49 1.15
N PRO A 120 -18.08 12.47 1.42
CA PRO A 120 -18.90 13.09 0.39
C PRO A 120 -18.02 13.59 -0.76
N LYS A 121 -18.49 13.44 -1.99
CA LYS A 121 -17.83 14.06 -3.15
C LYS A 121 -17.83 15.57 -2.96
N THR A 122 -16.66 16.19 -3.05
CA THR A 122 -16.48 17.63 -2.82
C THR A 122 -16.55 18.45 -4.09
N ASP A 123 -16.46 17.79 -5.25
CA ASP A 123 -16.43 18.40 -6.59
C ASP A 123 -16.75 17.37 -7.69
N GLU A 124 -16.80 17.83 -8.94
CA GLU A 124 -17.02 16.98 -10.14
C GLU A 124 -15.79 16.13 -10.49
N LEU A 125 -14.62 16.42 -9.94
CA LEU A 125 -13.38 15.65 -10.17
C LEU A 125 -13.29 14.41 -9.26
N SER A 126 -14.16 14.33 -8.24
CA SER A 126 -14.21 13.24 -7.28
C SER A 126 -14.79 11.96 -7.90
N VAL A 127 -13.92 10.97 -8.11
CA VAL A 127 -14.30 9.64 -8.63
C VAL A 127 -14.46 8.65 -7.46
N THR A 128 -15.55 7.89 -7.47
CA THR A 128 -15.74 6.74 -6.58
C THR A 128 -15.57 5.47 -7.39
N ALA A 129 -14.59 4.65 -7.04
CA ALA A 129 -14.33 3.36 -7.67
C ALA A 129 -14.76 2.24 -6.73
N PRO A 130 -15.99 1.69 -6.85
CA PRO A 130 -16.43 0.60 -6.00
C PRO A 130 -15.61 -0.67 -6.31
N THR A 131 -15.19 -1.36 -5.25
CA THR A 131 -14.54 -2.66 -5.41
C THR A 131 -15.55 -3.65 -6.01
N LYS A 132 -15.22 -4.21 -7.17
CA LYS A 132 -16.00 -5.23 -7.87
C LYS A 132 -15.70 -6.63 -7.34
N LEU A 133 -14.42 -6.92 -7.10
CA LEU A 133 -13.95 -8.22 -6.64
C LEU A 133 -12.72 -8.04 -5.72
N ARG A 134 -12.53 -8.97 -4.79
CA ARG A 134 -11.27 -9.13 -4.07
C ARG A 134 -10.57 -10.41 -4.50
N LEU A 135 -9.32 -10.29 -4.93
CA LEU A 135 -8.51 -11.44 -5.31
C LEU A 135 -7.16 -11.37 -4.60
N ARG A 136 -6.86 -12.36 -3.75
CA ARG A 136 -5.58 -12.46 -3.01
C ARG A 136 -5.22 -11.18 -2.23
N GLY A 137 -6.21 -10.53 -1.64
CA GLY A 137 -6.05 -9.29 -0.86
C GLY A 137 -6.12 -7.99 -1.67
N LEU A 138 -6.12 -8.06 -3.01
CA LEU A 138 -6.24 -6.89 -3.88
C LEU A 138 -7.70 -6.54 -4.11
N ALA A 139 -8.02 -5.25 -4.03
CA ALA A 139 -9.31 -4.71 -4.47
C ALA A 139 -9.26 -4.45 -5.97
N LEU A 140 -10.13 -5.12 -6.73
CA LEU A 140 -10.27 -4.92 -8.16
C LEU A 140 -11.49 -4.06 -8.45
N ILE A 141 -11.32 -3.09 -9.33
CA ILE A 141 -12.34 -2.18 -9.84
C ILE A 141 -12.57 -2.44 -11.32
N GLU A 142 -13.74 -2.08 -11.82
CA GLU A 142 -13.98 -2.02 -13.25
C GLU A 142 -13.23 -0.81 -13.84
N ALA A 143 -12.56 -1.04 -14.97
CA ALA A 143 -11.83 -0.03 -15.70
C ALA A 143 -11.96 -0.26 -17.20
N LEU A 144 -11.62 0.77 -17.98
CA LEU A 144 -11.52 0.69 -19.43
C LEU A 144 -10.06 0.95 -19.83
N ALA A 145 -9.40 -0.04 -20.44
CA ALA A 145 -8.02 0.08 -20.91
C ALA A 145 -8.00 -0.15 -22.43
N ALA A 146 -7.50 0.82 -23.20
CA ALA A 146 -7.52 0.78 -24.68
C ALA A 146 -8.91 0.43 -25.26
N GLY A 147 -9.99 0.93 -24.65
CA GLY A 147 -11.37 0.64 -25.07
C GLY A 147 -11.91 -0.73 -24.66
N VAL A 148 -11.12 -1.55 -23.94
CA VAL A 148 -11.50 -2.88 -23.48
C VAL A 148 -11.91 -2.84 -22.00
N PRO A 149 -13.11 -3.33 -21.65
CA PRO A 149 -13.50 -3.52 -20.26
C PRO A 149 -12.55 -4.50 -19.57
N THR A 150 -11.96 -4.08 -18.44
CA THR A 150 -11.02 -4.90 -17.69
C THR A 150 -11.25 -4.74 -16.19
N LEU A 151 -10.73 -5.70 -15.42
CA LEU A 151 -10.52 -5.54 -13.98
C LEU A 151 -9.13 -4.98 -13.74
N ALA A 152 -9.03 -3.99 -12.87
CA ALA A 152 -7.78 -3.35 -12.49
C ALA A 152 -7.70 -3.16 -10.97
N SER A 153 -6.51 -3.16 -10.40
CA SER A 153 -6.28 -2.67 -9.03
C SER A 153 -5.76 -1.24 -9.09
N LEU A 154 -6.23 -0.39 -8.17
CA LEU A 154 -5.62 0.91 -7.96
C LEU A 154 -4.43 0.73 -7.02
N ASP A 155 -3.26 1.21 -7.43
CA ASP A 155 -1.99 1.10 -6.68
C ASP A 155 -1.42 2.51 -6.46
N THR A 156 -1.51 3.00 -5.23
CA THR A 156 -0.96 4.30 -4.82
C THR A 156 0.56 4.30 -4.60
N GLY A 157 1.18 3.12 -4.58
CA GLY A 157 2.62 2.91 -4.43
C GLY A 157 3.37 2.86 -5.76
N SER A 158 2.66 2.73 -6.89
CA SER A 158 3.24 2.72 -8.24
C SER A 158 3.14 4.08 -8.94
N THR A 159 4.13 4.37 -9.80
CA THR A 159 4.13 5.50 -10.73
C THR A 159 3.80 5.08 -12.17
N THR A 160 3.46 3.81 -12.37
CA THR A 160 3.29 3.21 -13.69
C THR A 160 2.13 2.24 -13.70
N THR A 161 1.38 2.22 -14.81
CA THR A 161 0.32 1.24 -15.05
C THR A 161 0.89 0.04 -15.79
N VAL A 162 0.58 -1.17 -15.32
CA VAL A 162 1.01 -2.43 -15.95
C VAL A 162 -0.21 -3.22 -16.42
N GLY A 163 -0.20 -3.66 -17.68
CA GLY A 163 -1.18 -4.56 -18.26
C GLY A 163 -0.59 -5.96 -18.50
N ASN A 164 -1.45 -6.96 -18.70
CA ASN A 164 -1.01 -8.27 -19.15
C ASN A 164 -0.75 -8.29 -20.67
N GLY A 165 -0.23 -9.40 -21.20
CA GLY A 165 0.05 -9.55 -22.63
C GLY A 165 -1.18 -9.30 -23.51
N ALA A 166 -2.36 -9.78 -23.09
CA ALA A 166 -3.60 -9.55 -23.85
C ALA A 166 -3.97 -8.07 -23.98
N LEU A 167 -3.72 -7.26 -22.94
CA LEU A 167 -3.90 -5.81 -23.03
C LEU A 167 -2.82 -5.13 -23.88
N MET A 168 -1.60 -5.65 -23.85
CA MET A 168 -0.49 -5.15 -24.68
C MET A 168 -0.79 -5.37 -26.17
N ASP A 169 -1.27 -6.55 -26.55
CA ASP A 169 -1.59 -6.89 -27.94
C ASP A 169 -2.68 -6.00 -28.55
N ILE A 170 -3.51 -5.36 -27.72
CA ILE A 170 -4.59 -4.44 -28.14
C ILE A 170 -4.12 -2.98 -28.18
N ALA A 171 -3.05 -2.65 -27.45
CA ALA A 171 -2.54 -1.29 -27.32
C ALA A 171 -1.50 -0.90 -28.40
N ILE A 172 -1.05 -1.88 -29.20
CA ILE A 172 -0.09 -1.72 -30.31
C ILE A 172 -0.85 -1.78 -31.64
#